data_AF-A0A3M1G9R1-F1
#
_entry.id   AF-A0A3M1G9R1-F1
#
_cell.length_a   1.000
_cell.length_b   1.000
_cell.length_c   1.000
_cell.angle_alpha   90.00
_cell.angle_beta   90.00
_cell.angle_gamma   90.00
#
_symmetry.space_group_name_H-M   'P 1'
#
loop_
_entity.id
_entity.type
_entity.pdbx_description
1 polymer ?
#
loop_
_entity_poly.entity_id
_entity_poly.type
_entity_poly.pdbx_seq_one_letter_code
_entity_poly.pdbx_strand_id
1 'polypeptide(L)'
;MSNCSLYGPEHPAIDEYLKKALQVLEVAFKDNDVIEFMFVERDLVINKKPFKDRSVHVENFKKRLLRKGIQRIDISKGVDLKELHDFVSDIAMKDREVKQYPHIRSGVVDVITEGISLDEIESLPFEPTQEQLNKLKEVFTGVSPLKKLQVSGIEEIVLSFLVTLRKETNILQLLMPVKTYSDYTYTHAANVMALSVFQAKALGIEGALLHDIGIAALLHDVGKLFVSQEVLHKKGSLDEMEFAEMQKHPVYGAKYLSGHTELPVLAPVVAYEHHMRYDGRGYPRSTLRTKRQHLVSQIVMIADFFDALRSRRPYKESWKIKEIFALMKKNSGTVFNPVLVGNFARAFLAATRL
;
A
#
# COMPACT_ATOMS: atom_id res chain seq x y z
N MET A 1 -24.62 -4.01 -18.13
CA MET A 1 -24.08 -4.61 -16.89
C MET A 1 -25.14 -4.93 -15.84
N SER A 2 -25.87 -3.95 -15.27
CA SER A 2 -26.93 -4.25 -14.28
C SER A 2 -27.98 -5.22 -14.82
N ASN A 3 -28.42 -5.01 -16.06
CA ASN A 3 -29.38 -5.90 -16.72
C ASN A 3 -28.81 -7.29 -17.00
N CYS A 4 -27.51 -7.41 -17.27
CA CYS A 4 -26.83 -8.69 -17.47
C CYS A 4 -26.74 -9.54 -16.18
N SER A 5 -27.06 -8.95 -15.01
CA SER A 5 -27.21 -9.71 -13.76
C SER A 5 -28.66 -10.07 -13.42
N LEU A 6 -29.62 -9.50 -14.14
CA LEU A 6 -31.05 -9.79 -13.97
C LEU A 6 -31.57 -10.71 -15.07
N TYR A 7 -30.98 -10.62 -16.26
CA TYR A 7 -31.36 -11.36 -17.45
C TYR A 7 -30.14 -12.08 -18.05
N GLY A 8 -30.37 -13.17 -18.78
CA GLY A 8 -29.33 -13.86 -19.52
C GLY A 8 -28.69 -12.94 -20.60
N PRO A 9 -27.44 -13.19 -21.02
CA PRO A 9 -26.69 -12.31 -21.94
C PRO A 9 -27.41 -12.00 -23.25
N GLU A 10 -28.29 -12.89 -23.72
CA GLU A 10 -29.03 -12.75 -24.98
C GLU A 10 -30.37 -12.00 -24.83
N HIS A 11 -30.68 -11.45 -23.66
CA HIS A 11 -31.95 -10.77 -23.45
C HIS A 11 -32.02 -9.45 -24.25
N PRO A 12 -33.10 -9.18 -25.01
CA PRO A 12 -33.20 -7.99 -25.89
C PRO A 12 -32.97 -6.65 -25.20
N ALA A 13 -33.34 -6.54 -23.92
CA ALA A 13 -33.08 -5.34 -23.13
C ALA A 13 -31.58 -5.03 -23.01
N ILE A 14 -30.69 -6.03 -22.98
CA ILE A 14 -29.24 -5.83 -22.93
C ILE A 14 -28.78 -5.16 -24.23
N ASP A 15 -29.20 -5.69 -25.39
CA ASP A 15 -28.88 -5.12 -26.70
C ASP A 15 -29.36 -3.68 -26.85
N GLU A 16 -30.55 -3.35 -26.32
CA GLU A 16 -31.06 -1.98 -26.37
C GLU A 16 -30.14 -0.99 -25.63
N TYR A 17 -29.69 -1.35 -24.42
CA TYR A 17 -28.77 -0.49 -23.66
C TYR A 17 -27.36 -0.47 -24.27
N LEU A 18 -26.90 -1.57 -24.86
CA LEU A 18 -25.62 -1.59 -25.56
C LEU A 18 -25.64 -0.72 -26.82
N LYS A 19 -26.75 -0.72 -27.58
CA LYS A 19 -26.93 0.21 -28.71
C LYS A 19 -26.91 1.67 -28.26
N LYS A 20 -27.57 2.00 -27.15
CA LYS A 20 -27.51 3.36 -26.55
C LYS A 20 -26.09 3.71 -26.10
N ALA A 21 -25.39 2.79 -25.46
CA ALA A 21 -24.00 3.00 -25.06
C ALA A 21 -23.08 3.22 -26.27
N LEU A 22 -23.25 2.45 -27.34
CA LEU A 22 -22.50 2.60 -28.58
C LEU A 22 -22.76 3.96 -29.22
N GLN A 23 -24.02 4.42 -29.28
CA GLN A 23 -24.35 5.77 -29.78
C GLN A 23 -23.68 6.87 -28.97
N VAL A 24 -23.63 6.75 -27.64
CA VAL A 24 -22.92 7.71 -26.77
C VAL A 24 -21.41 7.69 -27.05
N LEU A 25 -20.83 6.50 -27.23
CA LEU A 25 -19.42 6.34 -27.59
C LEU A 25 -19.12 6.94 -28.97
N GLU A 26 -19.96 6.71 -29.98
CA GLU A 26 -19.84 7.31 -31.33
C GLU A 26 -19.83 8.84 -31.29
N VAL A 27 -20.67 9.44 -30.44
CA VAL A 27 -20.65 10.89 -30.21
C VAL A 27 -19.33 11.30 -29.54
N ALA A 28 -18.87 10.59 -28.52
CA ALA A 28 -17.63 10.88 -27.82
C ALA A 28 -16.38 10.71 -28.72
N PHE A 29 -16.44 9.81 -29.71
CA PHE A 29 -15.39 9.56 -30.70
C PHE A 29 -15.28 10.63 -31.79
N LYS A 30 -16.16 11.62 -31.81
CA LYS A 30 -16.00 12.79 -32.68
C LYS A 30 -14.80 13.64 -32.25
N ASP A 31 -14.57 13.72 -30.94
CA ASP A 31 -13.54 14.57 -30.35
C ASP A 31 -12.34 13.78 -29.81
N ASN A 32 -12.40 12.44 -29.81
CA ASN A 32 -11.36 11.57 -29.25
C ASN A 32 -11.23 10.28 -30.07
N ASP A 33 -10.03 9.73 -30.23
CA ASP A 33 -9.85 8.40 -30.86
C ASP A 33 -9.97 7.24 -29.84
N VAL A 34 -9.85 7.56 -28.55
CA VAL A 34 -9.97 6.63 -27.43
C VAL A 34 -10.75 7.29 -26.31
N ILE A 35 -11.67 6.56 -25.70
CA ILE A 35 -12.35 6.93 -24.45
C ILE A 35 -11.73 6.15 -23.32
N GLU A 36 -11.05 6.86 -22.42
CA GLU A 36 -10.36 6.30 -21.26
C GLU A 36 -11.27 6.40 -20.03
N PHE A 37 -11.54 5.27 -19.38
CA PHE A 37 -12.20 5.17 -18.09
C PHE A 37 -11.18 4.70 -17.05
N MET A 38 -10.86 5.56 -16.08
CA MET A 38 -9.96 5.22 -14.98
C MET A 38 -10.69 5.29 -13.64
N PHE A 39 -10.45 4.30 -12.79
CA PHE A 39 -10.98 4.23 -11.44
C PHE A 39 -9.84 4.47 -10.46
N VAL A 40 -9.75 5.71 -9.96
CA VAL A 40 -8.76 6.10 -8.97
C VAL A 40 -9.47 6.14 -7.62
N GLU A 41 -9.12 5.20 -6.74
CA GLU A 41 -9.72 5.04 -5.41
C GLU A 41 -11.27 5.05 -5.41
N ARG A 42 -11.86 6.23 -5.19
CA ARG A 42 -13.30 6.49 -5.05
C ARG A 42 -13.93 7.06 -6.32
N ASP A 43 -13.17 7.65 -7.22
CA ASP A 43 -13.69 8.43 -8.33
C ASP A 43 -13.49 7.75 -9.69
N LEU A 44 -14.45 7.96 -10.58
CA LEU A 44 -14.34 7.63 -11.99
C LEU A 44 -13.79 8.85 -12.72
N VAL A 45 -12.75 8.66 -13.52
CA VAL A 45 -12.16 9.67 -14.39
C VAL A 45 -12.40 9.23 -15.82
N ILE A 46 -12.98 10.12 -16.65
CA ILE A 46 -13.21 9.87 -18.08
C ILE A 46 -12.40 10.87 -18.88
N ASN A 47 -11.53 10.41 -19.77
CA ASN A 47 -10.63 11.26 -20.57
C ASN A 47 -9.91 12.33 -19.72
N LYS A 48 -9.26 11.89 -18.64
CA LYS A 48 -8.57 12.73 -17.65
C LYS A 48 -9.45 13.74 -16.89
N LYS A 49 -10.77 13.69 -17.04
CA LYS A 49 -11.72 14.56 -16.32
C LYS A 49 -12.49 13.79 -15.26
N PRO A 50 -12.55 14.27 -14.00
CA PRO A 50 -13.35 13.64 -12.96
C PRO A 50 -14.83 13.57 -13.35
N PHE A 51 -15.39 12.36 -13.33
CA PHE A 51 -16.79 12.10 -13.55
C PHE A 51 -17.53 12.17 -12.20
N LYS A 52 -18.37 13.20 -12.05
CA LYS A 52 -18.98 13.56 -10.75
C LYS A 52 -20.27 12.80 -10.41
N ASP A 53 -20.78 11.96 -11.31
CA ASP A 53 -22.00 11.20 -11.05
C ASP A 53 -21.73 10.07 -10.05
N ARG A 54 -22.49 10.08 -8.94
CA ARG A 54 -22.45 9.08 -7.87
C ARG A 54 -23.69 8.17 -7.86
N SER A 55 -24.33 8.02 -9.02
CA SER A 55 -25.49 7.16 -9.16
C SER A 55 -25.17 5.71 -8.79
N VAL A 56 -26.20 4.99 -8.32
CA VAL A 56 -26.11 3.57 -7.95
C VAL A 56 -25.57 2.71 -9.11
N HIS A 57 -25.80 3.15 -10.35
CA HIS A 57 -25.29 2.48 -11.55
C HIS A 57 -23.77 2.61 -11.70
N VAL A 58 -23.20 3.79 -11.44
CA VAL A 58 -21.75 4.04 -11.47
C VAL A 58 -21.05 3.25 -10.36
N GLU A 59 -21.62 3.26 -9.15
CA GLU A 59 -21.08 2.50 -8.01
C GLU A 59 -21.09 0.98 -8.27
N ASN A 60 -22.18 0.47 -8.86
CA ASN A 60 -22.29 -0.94 -9.21
C ASN A 60 -21.35 -1.34 -10.36
N PHE A 61 -21.17 -0.45 -11.35
CA PHE A 61 -20.21 -0.65 -12.41
C PHE A 61 -18.79 -0.81 -11.84
N LYS A 62 -18.38 0.14 -11.02
CA LYS A 62 -17.08 0.13 -10.35
C LYS A 62 -16.84 -1.13 -9.50
N LYS A 63 -17.81 -1.51 -8.66
CA LYS A 63 -17.70 -2.74 -7.84
C LYS A 63 -17.47 -3.99 -8.68
N ARG A 64 -18.05 -4.08 -9.88
CA ARG A 64 -17.87 -5.24 -10.77
C ARG A 64 -16.47 -5.28 -11.38
N LEU A 65 -15.96 -4.14 -11.82
CA LEU A 65 -14.61 -4.03 -12.36
C LEU A 65 -13.53 -4.31 -11.31
N LEU A 66 -13.67 -3.75 -10.10
CA LEU A 66 -12.73 -4.02 -9.01
C LEU A 66 -12.69 -5.50 -8.60
N ARG A 67 -13.84 -6.21 -8.64
CA ARG A 67 -13.88 -7.67 -8.43
C ARG A 67 -13.12 -8.46 -9.49
N LYS A 68 -12.97 -7.89 -10.69
CA LYS A 68 -12.17 -8.44 -11.79
C LYS A 68 -10.74 -7.91 -11.84
N GLY A 69 -10.32 -7.10 -10.85
CA GLY A 69 -9.01 -6.46 -10.84
C GLY A 69 -8.83 -5.36 -11.89
N ILE A 70 -9.91 -4.88 -12.50
CA ILE A 70 -9.87 -3.85 -13.54
C ILE A 70 -10.04 -2.47 -12.91
N GLN A 71 -9.08 -1.59 -13.17
CA GLN A 71 -9.09 -0.19 -12.76
C GLN A 71 -9.02 0.78 -13.95
N ARG A 72 -8.63 0.30 -15.14
CA ARG A 72 -8.62 1.09 -16.39
C ARG A 72 -9.36 0.34 -17.48
N ILE A 73 -10.16 1.06 -18.26
CA ILE A 73 -10.77 0.58 -19.50
C ILE A 73 -10.54 1.64 -20.56
N ASP A 74 -9.89 1.28 -21.65
CA ASP A 74 -9.73 2.12 -22.83
C ASP A 74 -10.58 1.53 -23.95
N ILE A 75 -11.49 2.33 -24.49
CA ILE A 75 -12.33 1.96 -25.62
C ILE A 75 -11.90 2.79 -26.82
N SER A 76 -11.34 2.16 -27.84
CA SER A 76 -10.89 2.79 -29.07
C SER A 76 -12.02 2.91 -30.09
N LYS A 77 -11.91 3.92 -30.96
CA LYS A 77 -12.80 4.12 -32.09
C LYS A 77 -12.80 2.87 -32.99
N GLY A 78 -13.98 2.44 -33.42
CA GLY A 78 -14.17 1.21 -34.18
C GLY A 78 -14.70 0.03 -33.37
N VAL A 79 -14.88 0.18 -32.05
CA VAL A 79 -15.62 -0.80 -31.23
C VAL A 79 -17.01 -1.03 -31.82
N ASP A 80 -17.40 -2.29 -31.96
CA ASP A 80 -18.72 -2.67 -32.47
C ASP A 80 -19.65 -3.18 -31.36
N LEU A 81 -20.92 -3.39 -31.71
CA LEU A 81 -21.93 -3.85 -30.75
C LEU A 81 -21.61 -5.23 -30.18
N LYS A 82 -21.02 -6.12 -30.97
CA LYS A 82 -20.71 -7.49 -30.57
C LYS A 82 -19.55 -7.49 -29.57
N GLU A 83 -18.52 -6.71 -29.84
CA GLU A 83 -17.36 -6.53 -28.97
C GLU A 83 -17.77 -5.95 -27.62
N LEU A 84 -18.60 -4.90 -27.63
CA LEU A 84 -19.12 -4.29 -26.40
C LEU A 84 -20.00 -5.27 -25.61
N HIS A 85 -20.79 -6.08 -26.31
CA HIS A 85 -21.60 -7.13 -25.70
C HIS A 85 -20.74 -8.17 -24.99
N ASP A 86 -19.78 -8.75 -25.71
CA ASP A 86 -18.88 -9.77 -25.19
C ASP A 86 -18.13 -9.24 -23.95
N PHE A 87 -17.60 -8.02 -24.00
CA PHE A 87 -16.90 -7.37 -22.87
C PHE A 87 -17.81 -7.16 -21.65
N VAL A 88 -19.01 -6.65 -21.86
CA VAL A 88 -19.98 -6.43 -20.77
C VAL A 88 -20.43 -7.75 -20.15
N SER A 89 -20.52 -8.81 -20.95
CA SER A 89 -20.85 -10.16 -20.50
C SER A 89 -19.74 -10.72 -19.58
N ASP A 90 -18.47 -10.58 -19.99
CA ASP A 90 -17.31 -11.02 -19.20
C ASP A 90 -17.23 -10.30 -17.84
N ILE A 91 -17.52 -9.00 -17.80
CA ILE A 91 -17.57 -8.24 -16.53
C ILE A 91 -18.78 -8.63 -15.67
N ALA A 92 -19.93 -8.91 -16.29
CA ALA A 92 -21.16 -9.19 -15.57
C ALA A 92 -21.13 -10.56 -14.87
N MET A 93 -20.47 -11.55 -15.47
CA MET A 93 -20.41 -12.93 -14.99
C MET A 93 -19.27 -13.13 -13.99
N LYS A 94 -19.58 -13.71 -12.82
CA LYS A 94 -18.61 -13.84 -11.72
C LYS A 94 -17.40 -14.70 -12.06
N ASP A 95 -17.60 -15.79 -12.80
CA ASP A 95 -16.58 -16.82 -13.04
C ASP A 95 -15.90 -16.72 -14.42
N ARG A 96 -16.17 -15.66 -15.18
CA ARG A 96 -15.61 -15.45 -16.52
C ARG A 96 -14.42 -14.49 -16.49
N GLU A 97 -13.28 -14.88 -17.03
CA GLU A 97 -12.16 -13.94 -17.21
C GLU A 97 -12.47 -12.94 -18.34
N VAL A 98 -11.99 -11.71 -18.17
CA VAL A 98 -12.15 -10.66 -19.20
C VAL A 98 -11.09 -10.88 -20.28
N LYS A 99 -11.54 -11.17 -21.50
CA LYS A 99 -10.67 -11.41 -22.64
C LYS A 99 -10.03 -10.12 -23.16
N GLN A 100 -9.03 -10.28 -24.03
CA GLN A 100 -8.54 -9.17 -24.85
C GLN A 100 -9.48 -8.98 -26.05
N TYR A 101 -9.83 -7.72 -26.31
CA TYR A 101 -10.67 -7.32 -27.43
C TYR A 101 -9.91 -6.35 -28.34
N PRO A 102 -10.23 -6.28 -29.65
CA PRO A 102 -9.49 -5.43 -30.59
C PRO A 102 -9.47 -3.94 -30.24
N HIS A 103 -10.60 -3.40 -29.77
CA HIS A 103 -10.82 -1.99 -29.45
C HIS A 103 -11.13 -1.75 -27.97
N ILE A 104 -11.23 -2.79 -27.14
CA ILE A 104 -11.40 -2.65 -25.68
C ILE A 104 -10.20 -3.22 -24.95
N ARG A 105 -9.45 -2.35 -24.28
CA ARG A 105 -8.35 -2.73 -23.38
C ARG A 105 -8.79 -2.52 -21.94
N SER A 106 -8.56 -3.50 -21.08
CA SER A 106 -8.84 -3.39 -19.64
C SER A 106 -7.66 -3.88 -18.83
N GLY A 107 -7.34 -3.18 -17.74
CA GLY A 107 -6.19 -3.52 -16.90
C GLY A 107 -6.21 -2.79 -15.56
N VAL A 108 -5.11 -2.90 -14.82
CA VAL A 108 -4.86 -2.11 -13.61
C VAL A 108 -4.40 -0.71 -14.03
N VAL A 109 -4.82 0.33 -13.32
CA VAL A 109 -4.20 1.65 -13.42
C VAL A 109 -2.89 1.50 -12.66
N ASP A 110 -1.81 1.23 -13.38
CA ASP A 110 -0.53 1.74 -12.90
C ASP A 110 -0.72 3.25 -12.87
N VAL A 111 -0.66 3.82 -11.67
CA VAL A 111 -0.56 5.27 -11.50
C VAL A 111 0.77 5.66 -12.12
N ILE A 112 0.73 5.87 -13.44
CA ILE A 112 1.73 6.62 -14.17
C ILE A 112 1.44 8.07 -13.75
N THR A 113 2.04 8.50 -12.64
CA THR A 113 2.25 9.92 -12.40
C THR A 113 2.99 10.47 -13.62
N GLU A 114 2.41 11.49 -14.25
CA GLU A 114 2.96 12.13 -15.43
C GLU A 114 4.45 12.48 -15.20
N GLY A 115 5.33 11.83 -15.97
CA GLY A 115 6.67 12.30 -16.26
C GLY A 115 7.84 11.68 -15.51
N ILE A 116 7.92 10.34 -15.35
CA ILE A 116 9.21 9.64 -15.39
C ILE A 116 9.01 8.25 -16.03
N SER A 117 9.66 7.98 -17.16
CA SER A 117 9.70 6.64 -17.76
C SER A 117 10.36 5.66 -16.78
N LEU A 118 9.92 4.40 -16.72
CA LEU A 118 10.64 3.35 -16.00
C LEU A 118 12.10 3.22 -16.50
N ASP A 119 12.35 3.56 -17.77
CA ASP A 119 13.68 3.64 -18.37
C ASP A 119 14.48 4.85 -17.85
N GLU A 120 13.81 5.93 -17.47
CA GLU A 120 14.43 7.11 -16.82
C GLU A 120 14.73 6.84 -15.34
N ILE A 121 13.89 6.08 -14.62
CA ILE A 121 14.18 5.65 -13.22
C ILE A 121 15.28 4.59 -13.20
N GLU A 122 15.40 3.74 -14.22
CA GLU A 122 16.51 2.80 -14.33
C GLU A 122 17.89 3.48 -14.37
N SER A 123 17.94 4.74 -14.82
CA SER A 123 19.14 5.59 -14.87
C SER A 123 19.53 6.26 -13.55
N LEU A 124 18.68 6.21 -12.53
CA LEU A 124 18.98 6.74 -11.20
C LEU A 124 19.62 5.61 -10.36
N PRO A 125 20.93 5.65 -10.10
CA PRO A 125 21.52 4.75 -9.12
C PRO A 125 20.96 5.10 -7.74
N PHE A 126 20.11 4.23 -7.21
CA PHE A 126 19.73 4.29 -5.82
C PHE A 126 20.84 3.64 -5.01
N GLU A 127 21.64 4.47 -4.37
CA GLU A 127 22.14 4.12 -3.05
C GLU A 127 21.07 4.58 -2.04
N PRO A 128 20.90 3.92 -0.89
CA PRO A 128 20.18 4.50 0.24
C PRO A 128 20.93 5.77 0.71
N THR A 129 20.72 6.87 -0.02
CA THR A 129 21.54 8.08 0.06
C THR A 129 21.05 8.97 1.20
N GLN A 130 21.95 9.86 1.63
CA GLN A 130 21.61 10.93 2.55
C GLN A 130 20.48 11.83 2.03
N GLU A 131 20.31 11.93 0.72
CA GLU A 131 19.27 12.73 0.07
C GLU A 131 17.86 12.20 0.35
N GLN A 132 17.66 10.89 0.32
CA GLN A 132 16.36 10.28 0.63
C GLN A 132 16.00 10.41 2.10
N LEU A 133 16.99 10.30 2.99
CA LEU A 133 16.78 10.63 4.40
C LEU A 133 16.39 12.09 4.58
N ASN A 134 16.95 13.01 3.79
CA ASN A 134 16.58 14.42 3.87
C ASN A 134 15.15 14.66 3.37
N LYS A 135 14.75 14.05 2.23
CA LYS A 135 13.36 14.07 1.76
C LYS A 135 12.39 13.48 2.80
N LEU A 136 12.75 12.36 3.42
CA LEU A 136 11.94 11.74 4.47
C LEU A 136 11.83 12.65 5.71
N LYS A 137 12.93 13.30 6.11
CA LYS A 137 12.92 14.31 7.17
C LYS A 137 12.01 15.47 6.83
N GLU A 138 12.04 15.98 5.60
CA GLU A 138 11.15 17.06 5.17
C GLU A 138 9.68 16.66 5.24
N VAL A 139 9.33 15.46 4.77
CA VAL A 139 7.98 14.90 4.87
C VAL A 139 7.54 14.83 6.34
N PHE A 140 8.35 14.24 7.21
CA PHE A 140 7.98 14.04 8.61
C PHE A 140 8.01 15.34 9.44
N THR A 141 8.91 16.28 9.15
CA THR A 141 8.90 17.61 9.80
C THR A 141 7.73 18.47 9.35
N GLY A 142 7.18 18.19 8.16
CA GLY A 142 5.92 18.77 7.68
C GLY A 142 4.68 18.22 8.39
N VAL A 143 4.77 17.07 9.07
CA VAL A 143 3.64 16.46 9.80
C VAL A 143 3.28 17.33 10.99
N SER A 144 2.06 17.83 10.99
CA SER A 144 1.48 18.60 12.08
C SER A 144 -0.03 18.39 12.08
N PRO A 145 -0.72 18.48 13.23
CA PRO A 145 -2.19 18.47 13.24
C PRO A 145 -2.81 19.56 12.37
N LEU A 146 -2.06 20.63 12.07
CA LEU A 146 -2.51 21.82 11.34
C LEU A 146 -2.04 21.87 9.87
N LYS A 147 -1.22 20.92 9.41
CA LYS A 147 -0.69 20.89 8.04
C LYS A 147 -1.05 19.59 7.34
N LYS A 148 -1.44 19.70 6.07
CA LYS A 148 -1.71 18.56 5.21
C LYS A 148 -0.40 17.80 4.94
N LEU A 149 -0.43 16.48 5.05
CA LEU A 149 0.71 15.62 4.71
C LEU A 149 1.05 15.74 3.22
N GLN A 150 2.34 15.87 2.89
CA GLN A 150 2.80 15.83 1.51
C GLN A 150 2.91 14.38 1.04
N VAL A 151 1.84 13.87 0.43
CA VAL A 151 1.74 12.46 0.03
C VAL A 151 2.60 12.12 -1.18
N SER A 152 2.78 13.04 -2.12
CA SER A 152 3.63 12.83 -3.30
C SER A 152 5.09 12.49 -2.93
N GLY A 153 5.64 13.13 -1.91
CA GLY A 153 7.00 12.82 -1.43
C GLY A 153 7.11 11.43 -0.80
N ILE A 154 6.02 10.92 -0.21
CA ILE A 154 5.98 9.57 0.36
C ILE A 154 5.93 8.53 -0.77
N GLU A 155 5.09 8.75 -1.77
CA GLU A 155 4.98 7.88 -2.95
C GLU A 155 6.32 7.78 -3.70
N GLU A 156 7.00 8.91 -3.91
CA GLU A 156 8.31 8.95 -4.57
C GLU A 156 9.34 8.09 -3.83
N ILE A 157 9.41 8.20 -2.50
CA ILE A 157 10.32 7.41 -1.66
C ILE A 157 10.03 5.90 -1.82
N VAL A 158 8.76 5.50 -1.77
CA VAL A 158 8.36 4.10 -1.87
C VAL A 158 8.62 3.54 -3.28
N LEU A 159 8.28 4.29 -4.33
CA LEU A 159 8.55 3.88 -5.72
C LEU A 159 10.04 3.73 -5.99
N SER A 160 10.83 4.70 -5.54
CA SER A 160 12.29 4.68 -5.64
C SER A 160 12.89 3.43 -4.96
N PHE A 161 12.39 3.09 -3.76
CA PHE A 161 12.79 1.86 -3.07
C PHE A 161 12.38 0.59 -3.85
N LEU A 162 11.16 0.53 -4.37
CA LEU A 162 10.66 -0.64 -5.10
C LEU A 162 11.49 -0.95 -6.35
N VAL A 163 11.93 0.08 -7.07
CA VAL A 163 12.84 -0.09 -8.20
C VAL A 163 14.19 -0.65 -7.73
N THR A 164 14.71 -0.15 -6.63
CA THR A 164 15.98 -0.62 -6.06
C THR A 164 15.92 -2.07 -5.62
N LEU A 165 14.83 -2.47 -4.96
CA LEU A 165 14.61 -3.85 -4.54
C LEU A 165 14.52 -4.83 -5.73
N ARG A 166 14.29 -4.36 -6.96
CA ARG A 166 14.38 -5.21 -8.17
C ARG A 166 15.83 -5.44 -8.59
N LYS A 167 16.72 -4.49 -8.34
CA LYS A 167 18.13 -4.52 -8.75
C LYS A 167 19.04 -5.18 -7.72
N GLU A 168 18.73 -5.00 -6.44
CA GLU A 168 19.56 -5.51 -5.34
C GLU A 168 19.01 -6.84 -4.81
N THR A 169 19.88 -7.85 -4.75
CA THR A 169 19.51 -9.18 -4.24
C THR A 169 19.75 -9.31 -2.75
N ASN A 170 20.66 -8.49 -2.19
CA ASN A 170 21.00 -8.53 -0.78
C ASN A 170 20.25 -7.46 0.03
N ILE A 171 19.23 -7.90 0.77
CA ILE A 171 18.40 -7.02 1.60
C ILE A 171 19.21 -6.19 2.62
N LEU A 172 20.37 -6.68 3.10
CA LEU A 172 21.20 -5.92 4.05
C LEU A 172 21.78 -4.64 3.42
N GLN A 173 22.05 -4.64 2.12
CA GLN A 173 22.56 -3.47 1.40
C GLN A 173 21.48 -2.39 1.23
N LEU A 174 20.20 -2.78 1.33
CA LEU A 174 19.06 -1.88 1.26
C LEU A 174 18.71 -1.24 2.62
N LEU A 175 19.36 -1.67 3.70
CA LEU A 175 19.10 -1.13 5.04
C LEU A 175 20.06 0.01 5.36
N MET A 176 19.48 1.10 5.83
CA MET A 176 20.21 2.29 6.22
C MET A 176 20.91 2.08 7.58
N PRO A 177 22.20 2.43 7.71
CA PRO A 177 22.86 2.46 9.00
C PRO A 177 22.37 3.66 9.81
N VAL A 178 22.08 3.44 11.09
CA VAL A 178 21.77 4.54 12.02
C VAL A 178 23.06 5.31 12.32
N LYS A 179 23.19 6.53 11.78
CA LYS A 179 24.38 7.39 11.96
C LYS A 179 24.28 8.31 13.19
N THR A 180 23.08 8.83 13.49
CA THR A 180 22.86 9.78 14.59
C THR A 180 21.55 9.51 15.33
N TYR A 181 21.41 10.04 16.55
CA TYR A 181 20.18 9.92 17.34
C TYR A 181 18.99 10.68 16.71
N SER A 182 19.25 11.86 16.13
CA SER A 182 18.23 12.65 15.43
C SER A 182 17.63 11.95 14.22
N ASP A 183 18.41 11.06 13.61
CA ASP A 183 18.05 10.41 12.35
C ASP A 183 17.38 9.05 12.58
N TYR A 184 17.36 8.58 13.83
CA TYR A 184 16.90 7.24 14.19
C TYR A 184 15.45 7.00 13.74
N THR A 185 14.52 7.90 14.03
CA THR A 185 13.10 7.73 13.69
C THR A 185 12.88 7.58 12.18
N TYR A 186 13.55 8.40 11.38
CA TYR A 186 13.42 8.37 9.91
C TYR A 186 14.11 7.14 9.31
N THR A 187 15.32 6.82 9.79
CA THR A 187 16.07 5.63 9.38
C THR A 187 15.29 4.35 9.70
N HIS A 188 14.68 4.31 10.89
CA HIS A 188 13.85 3.20 11.33
C HIS A 188 12.60 3.05 10.46
N ALA A 189 11.87 4.13 10.20
CA ALA A 189 10.71 4.10 9.30
C ALA A 189 11.09 3.57 7.90
N ALA A 190 12.20 4.03 7.33
CA ALA A 190 12.70 3.56 6.04
C ALA A 190 13.09 2.06 6.08
N ASN A 191 13.81 1.61 7.11
CA ASN A 191 14.19 0.20 7.25
C ASN A 191 12.98 -0.70 7.45
N VAL A 192 11.98 -0.28 8.23
CA VAL A 192 10.74 -1.04 8.44
C VAL A 192 9.95 -1.14 7.14
N MET A 193 9.87 -0.07 6.36
CA MET A 193 9.30 -0.10 5.01
C MET A 193 10.04 -1.09 4.11
N ALA A 194 11.37 -1.02 4.06
CA ALA A 194 12.19 -1.91 3.24
C ALA A 194 12.00 -3.40 3.60
N LEU A 195 12.04 -3.73 4.89
CA LEU A 195 11.86 -5.09 5.39
C LEU A 195 10.43 -5.62 5.17
N SER A 196 9.43 -4.75 5.31
CA SER A 196 8.02 -5.12 5.10
C SER A 196 7.73 -5.44 3.63
N VAL A 197 8.22 -4.59 2.73
CA VAL A 197 8.11 -4.79 1.28
C VAL A 197 8.88 -6.04 0.86
N PHE A 198 10.09 -6.25 1.39
CA PHE A 198 10.86 -7.46 1.15
C PHE A 198 10.09 -8.73 1.53
N GLN A 199 9.51 -8.76 2.73
CA GLN A 199 8.73 -9.90 3.19
C GLN A 199 7.47 -10.11 2.34
N ALA A 200 6.75 -9.03 2.02
CA ALA A 200 5.56 -9.08 1.18
C ALA A 200 5.86 -9.65 -0.20
N LYS A 201 6.96 -9.21 -0.83
CA LYS A 201 7.43 -9.74 -2.12
C LYS A 201 7.78 -11.23 -2.01
N ALA A 202 8.44 -11.64 -0.92
CA ALA A 202 8.73 -13.07 -0.66
C ALA A 202 7.48 -13.93 -0.40
N LEU A 203 6.31 -13.31 -0.18
CA LEU A 203 5.00 -13.98 -0.12
C LEU A 203 4.27 -13.97 -1.47
N GLY A 204 4.87 -13.41 -2.53
CA GLY A 204 4.27 -13.27 -3.86
C GLY A 204 3.36 -12.05 -4.00
N ILE A 205 3.45 -11.06 -3.11
CA ILE A 205 2.70 -9.82 -3.22
C ILE A 205 3.42 -8.87 -4.17
N GLU A 206 2.70 -8.35 -5.17
CA GLU A 206 3.23 -7.50 -6.22
C GLU A 206 2.30 -6.31 -6.54
N GLY A 207 2.73 -5.44 -7.45
CA GLY A 207 1.94 -4.32 -7.98
C GLY A 207 1.51 -3.30 -6.92
N ALA A 208 0.31 -2.74 -7.09
CA ALA A 208 -0.24 -1.69 -6.23
C ALA A 208 -0.30 -2.08 -4.75
N LEU A 209 -0.59 -3.34 -4.42
CA LEU A 209 -0.63 -3.79 -3.02
C LEU A 209 0.76 -3.74 -2.37
N LEU A 210 1.82 -4.02 -3.11
CA LEU A 210 3.18 -3.93 -2.60
C LEU A 210 3.60 -2.47 -2.32
N HIS A 211 3.16 -1.55 -3.18
CA HIS A 211 3.29 -0.11 -2.98
C HIS A 211 2.54 0.37 -1.72
N ASP A 212 1.27 -0.02 -1.58
CA ASP A 212 0.46 0.35 -0.41
C ASP A 212 1.05 -0.17 0.90
N ILE A 213 1.63 -1.37 0.88
CA ILE A 213 2.37 -1.93 2.02
C ILE A 213 3.58 -1.05 2.36
N GLY A 214 4.32 -0.58 1.35
CA GLY A 214 5.45 0.32 1.52
C GLY A 214 5.05 1.62 2.22
N ILE A 215 3.98 2.28 1.74
CA ILE A 215 3.45 3.51 2.36
C ILE A 215 2.98 3.25 3.79
N ALA A 216 2.20 2.19 4.00
CA ALA A 216 1.66 1.87 5.31
C ALA A 216 2.76 1.54 6.33
N ALA A 217 3.81 0.84 5.91
CA ALA A 217 4.97 0.53 6.74
C ALA A 217 5.83 1.77 7.03
N LEU A 218 6.02 2.67 6.06
CA LEU A 218 6.76 3.92 6.27
C LEU A 218 6.06 4.81 7.32
N LEU A 219 4.74 4.84 7.32
CA LEU A 219 3.92 5.71 8.17
C LEU A 219 3.46 5.07 9.48
N HIS A 220 3.85 3.82 9.78
CA HIS A 220 3.33 3.06 10.93
C HIS A 220 3.44 3.82 12.26
N ASP A 221 4.55 4.56 12.41
CA ASP A 221 4.96 5.24 13.64
C ASP A 221 4.68 6.75 13.65
N VAL A 222 3.99 7.29 12.63
CA VAL A 222 3.72 8.74 12.50
C VAL A 222 3.03 9.32 13.75
N GLY A 223 2.30 8.47 14.47
CA GLY A 223 1.64 8.83 15.72
C GLY A 223 2.56 9.32 16.83
N LYS A 224 3.85 8.95 16.80
CA LYS A 224 4.85 9.38 17.80
C LYS A 224 5.06 10.89 17.78
N LEU A 225 4.76 11.55 16.66
CA LEU A 225 4.82 13.01 16.53
C LEU A 225 3.76 13.74 17.36
N PHE A 226 2.76 13.01 17.86
CA PHE A 226 1.72 13.54 18.75
C PHE A 226 1.90 13.10 20.21
N VAL A 227 2.98 12.37 20.53
CA VAL A 227 3.38 12.06 21.91
C VAL A 227 4.20 13.22 22.46
N SER A 228 4.13 13.47 23.77
CA SER A 228 4.89 14.56 24.40
C SER A 228 6.39 14.40 24.18
N GLN A 229 7.08 15.52 23.93
CA GLN A 229 8.52 15.54 23.66
C GLN A 229 9.34 15.00 24.84
N GLU A 230 8.88 15.22 26.07
CA GLU A 230 9.49 14.71 27.29
C GLU A 230 9.48 13.18 27.34
N VAL A 231 8.34 12.56 27.00
CA VAL A 231 8.21 11.09 26.95
C VAL A 231 8.97 10.52 25.76
N LEU A 232 8.87 11.15 24.57
CA LEU A 232 9.51 10.67 23.35
C LEU A 232 11.04 10.69 23.43
N HIS A 233 11.62 11.71 24.08
CA HIS A 233 13.07 11.90 24.17
C HIS A 233 13.65 11.56 25.54
N LYS A 234 12.89 10.91 26.43
CA LYS A 234 13.37 10.54 27.78
C LYS A 234 14.62 9.66 27.70
N LYS A 235 15.67 10.09 28.39
CA LYS A 235 16.90 9.29 28.58
C LYS A 235 16.69 8.34 29.74
N GLY A 236 16.28 7.09 29.46
CA GLY A 236 16.08 6.06 30.47
C GLY A 236 14.84 5.21 30.21
N SER A 237 14.44 4.43 31.21
CA SER A 237 13.16 3.70 31.15
C SER A 237 12.00 4.66 31.37
N LEU A 238 10.91 4.44 30.63
CA LEU A 238 9.63 5.13 30.89
C LEU A 238 9.00 4.55 32.16
N ASP A 239 8.39 5.40 32.97
CA ASP A 239 7.49 4.96 34.04
C ASP A 239 6.13 4.48 33.47
N GLU A 240 5.24 4.00 34.34
CA GLU A 240 3.95 3.45 33.90
C GLU A 240 3.06 4.48 33.19
N MET A 241 3.08 5.74 33.62
CA MET A 241 2.25 6.80 33.03
C MET A 241 2.82 7.24 31.68
N GLU A 242 4.13 7.41 31.61
CA GLU A 242 4.83 7.73 30.37
C GLU A 242 4.70 6.61 29.34
N PHE A 243 4.79 5.36 29.78
CA PHE A 243 4.58 4.21 28.91
C PHE A 243 3.14 4.14 28.42
N ALA A 244 2.15 4.41 29.29
CA ALA A 244 0.75 4.48 28.88
C ALA A 244 0.50 5.60 27.86
N GLU A 245 1.19 6.74 27.95
CA GLU A 245 1.13 7.79 26.94
C GLU A 245 1.78 7.34 25.63
N MET A 246 2.97 6.73 25.69
CA MET A 246 3.65 6.17 24.52
C MET A 246 2.77 5.16 23.79
N GLN A 247 2.02 4.32 24.50
CA GLN A 247 1.10 3.33 23.91
C GLN A 247 -0.08 3.92 23.14
N LYS A 248 -0.29 5.24 23.19
CA LYS A 248 -1.35 5.92 22.42
C LYS A 248 -0.95 6.27 21.00
N HIS A 249 0.35 6.24 20.66
CA HIS A 249 0.80 6.61 19.32
C HIS A 249 0.14 5.81 18.18
N PRO A 250 -0.20 4.51 18.31
CA PRO A 250 -0.91 3.80 17.23
C PRO A 250 -2.28 4.42 16.96
N VAL A 251 -2.98 4.84 18.03
CA VAL A 251 -4.29 5.49 17.95
C VAL A 251 -4.16 6.89 17.34
N TYR A 252 -3.15 7.66 17.77
CA TYR A 252 -2.91 9.00 17.23
C TYR A 252 -2.55 8.94 15.74
N GLY A 253 -1.66 8.03 15.35
CA GLY A 253 -1.26 7.82 13.96
C GLY A 253 -2.45 7.40 13.10
N ALA A 254 -3.22 6.41 13.53
CA ALA A 254 -4.42 5.98 12.81
C ALA A 254 -5.44 7.11 12.62
N LYS A 255 -5.68 7.92 13.67
CA LYS A 255 -6.59 9.07 13.60
C LYS A 255 -6.10 10.12 12.61
N TYR A 256 -4.81 10.46 12.66
CA TYR A 256 -4.20 11.42 11.75
C TYR A 256 -4.28 10.94 10.30
N LEU A 257 -3.85 9.71 10.04
CA LEU A 257 -3.82 9.13 8.69
C LEU A 257 -5.24 8.92 8.12
N SER A 258 -6.23 8.61 8.95
CA SER A 258 -7.63 8.47 8.50
C SER A 258 -8.24 9.78 7.97
N GLY A 259 -7.65 10.93 8.30
CA GLY A 259 -8.04 12.24 7.77
C GLY A 259 -7.51 12.55 6.37
N HIS A 260 -6.64 11.70 5.82
CA HIS A 260 -5.99 11.89 4.52
C HIS A 260 -6.55 10.85 3.55
N THR A 261 -7.45 11.29 2.68
CA THR A 261 -8.18 10.39 1.76
C THR A 261 -7.29 9.84 0.64
N GLU A 262 -6.21 10.56 0.32
CA GLU A 262 -5.20 10.23 -0.68
C GLU A 262 -4.21 9.13 -0.25
N LEU A 263 -4.27 8.68 1.01
CA LEU A 263 -3.44 7.59 1.49
C LEU A 263 -4.14 6.25 1.30
N PRO A 264 -3.39 5.17 1.07
CA PRO A 264 -3.96 3.82 1.10
C PRO A 264 -4.70 3.57 2.40
N VAL A 265 -5.88 2.94 2.33
CA VAL A 265 -6.69 2.54 3.51
C VAL A 265 -5.87 1.69 4.48
N LEU A 266 -4.84 1.03 3.97
CA LEU A 266 -3.90 0.23 4.73
C LEU A 266 -3.07 1.05 5.74
N ALA A 267 -2.74 2.30 5.44
CA ALA A 267 -1.91 3.15 6.29
C ALA A 267 -2.52 3.39 7.69
N PRO A 268 -3.77 3.86 7.83
CA PRO A 268 -4.39 4.00 9.16
C PRO A 268 -4.61 2.66 9.86
N VAL A 269 -4.84 1.56 9.11
CA VAL A 269 -4.99 0.21 9.69
C VAL A 269 -3.68 -0.26 10.31
N VAL A 270 -2.57 -0.16 9.57
CA VAL A 270 -1.24 -0.58 10.05
C VAL A 270 -0.77 0.31 11.20
N ALA A 271 -0.96 1.63 11.10
CA ALA A 271 -0.65 2.54 12.19
C ALA A 271 -1.40 2.19 13.47
N TYR A 272 -2.68 1.79 13.39
CA TYR A 272 -3.43 1.34 14.56
C TYR A 272 -2.93 0.00 15.10
N GLU A 273 -2.63 -0.94 14.22
CA GLU A 273 -2.53 -2.35 14.59
C GLU A 273 -1.09 -2.87 14.77
N HIS A 274 -0.04 -2.15 14.40
CA HIS A 274 1.34 -2.68 14.34
C HIS A 274 1.91 -3.13 15.71
N HIS A 275 1.33 -2.71 16.83
CA HIS A 275 1.67 -3.21 18.18
C HIS A 275 0.65 -4.21 18.76
N MET A 276 -0.39 -4.56 18.00
CA MET A 276 -1.27 -5.66 18.35
C MET A 276 -0.53 -6.98 18.16
N ARG A 277 -0.68 -7.88 19.14
CA ARG A 277 -0.03 -9.19 19.12
C ARG A 277 -0.93 -10.23 18.48
N TYR A 278 -0.32 -11.29 17.93
CA TYR A 278 -1.02 -12.44 17.37
C TYR A 278 -1.96 -13.12 18.37
N ASP A 279 -1.59 -13.15 19.65
CA ASP A 279 -2.40 -13.64 20.77
C ASP A 279 -3.42 -12.64 21.32
N GLY A 280 -3.53 -11.45 20.72
CA GLY A 280 -4.45 -10.40 21.13
C GLY A 280 -4.06 -9.62 22.40
N ARG A 281 -2.89 -9.91 23.00
CA ARG A 281 -2.44 -9.24 24.25
C ARG A 281 -1.67 -7.93 24.04
N GLY A 282 -1.57 -7.47 22.78
CA GLY A 282 -0.89 -6.21 22.44
C GLY A 282 -1.72 -4.97 22.72
N TYR A 283 -1.31 -3.85 22.12
CA TYR A 283 -2.04 -2.58 22.19
C TYR A 283 -2.12 -1.94 20.80
N PRO A 284 -3.13 -1.08 20.55
CA PRO A 284 -4.31 -0.83 21.37
C PRO A 284 -5.21 -2.07 21.45
N ARG A 285 -5.93 -2.23 22.57
CA ARG A 285 -6.87 -3.36 22.72
C ARG A 285 -8.13 -3.07 21.92
N SER A 286 -8.47 -3.94 20.97
CA SER A 286 -9.75 -3.86 20.28
C SER A 286 -10.88 -4.25 21.22
N THR A 287 -11.97 -3.48 21.22
CA THR A 287 -13.22 -3.84 21.91
C THR A 287 -13.96 -4.97 21.19
N LEU A 288 -13.59 -5.29 19.95
CA LEU A 288 -14.14 -6.39 19.17
C LEU A 288 -13.32 -7.65 19.41
N ARG A 289 -13.84 -8.50 20.28
CA ARG A 289 -13.23 -9.73 20.83
C ARG A 289 -12.70 -10.75 19.80
N THR A 290 -12.97 -10.57 18.51
CA THR A 290 -12.71 -11.52 17.42
C THR A 290 -11.89 -10.98 16.25
N LYS A 291 -11.56 -9.67 16.22
CA LYS A 291 -10.84 -9.10 15.07
C LYS A 291 -9.34 -9.43 15.18
N ARG A 292 -8.87 -10.33 14.30
CA ARG A 292 -7.43 -10.58 14.13
C ARG A 292 -6.79 -9.37 13.43
N GLN A 293 -5.55 -9.09 13.82
CA GLN A 293 -4.69 -8.10 13.19
C GLN A 293 -4.63 -8.34 11.67
N HIS A 294 -4.68 -7.28 10.87
CA HIS A 294 -4.54 -7.35 9.42
C HIS A 294 -3.19 -7.98 9.03
N LEU A 295 -3.16 -8.72 7.92
CA LEU A 295 -1.95 -9.43 7.47
C LEU A 295 -0.74 -8.50 7.37
N VAL A 296 -0.93 -7.31 6.80
CA VAL A 296 0.14 -6.32 6.63
C VAL A 296 0.61 -5.78 7.97
N SER A 297 -0.28 -5.54 8.93
CA SER A 297 0.11 -5.12 10.28
C SER A 297 0.97 -6.18 10.97
N GLN A 298 0.72 -7.48 10.71
CA GLN A 298 1.58 -8.57 11.20
C GLN A 298 2.95 -8.58 10.52
N ILE A 299 3.03 -8.26 9.22
CA ILE A 299 4.29 -8.08 8.47
C ILE A 299 5.09 -6.91 9.05
N VAL A 300 4.45 -5.75 9.21
CA VAL A 300 5.07 -4.54 9.76
C VAL A 300 5.57 -4.78 11.18
N MET A 301 4.82 -5.47 12.04
CA MET A 301 5.27 -5.82 13.39
C MET A 301 6.54 -6.69 13.39
N ILE A 302 6.66 -7.62 12.43
CA ILE A 302 7.86 -8.44 12.26
C ILE A 302 9.06 -7.58 11.85
N ALA A 303 8.86 -6.69 10.87
CA ALA A 303 9.88 -5.77 10.38
C ALA A 303 10.33 -4.77 11.45
N ASP A 304 9.39 -4.14 12.16
CA ASP A 304 9.63 -3.23 13.29
C ASP A 304 10.46 -3.91 14.38
N PHE A 305 10.02 -5.08 14.84
CA PHE A 305 10.75 -5.83 15.87
C PHE A 305 12.18 -6.20 15.43
N PHE A 306 12.35 -6.62 14.19
CA PHE A 306 13.66 -6.99 13.66
C PHE A 306 14.59 -5.77 13.59
N ASP A 307 14.14 -4.65 13.00
CA ASP A 307 14.96 -3.45 12.89
C ASP A 307 15.25 -2.86 14.26
N ALA A 308 14.29 -2.84 15.18
CA ALA A 308 14.47 -2.33 16.54
C ALA A 308 15.57 -3.06 17.34
N LEU A 309 15.81 -4.35 17.07
CA LEU A 309 16.87 -5.14 17.71
C LEU A 309 18.19 -5.12 16.95
N ARG A 310 18.14 -5.05 15.61
CA ARG A 310 19.32 -4.98 14.75
C ARG A 310 19.98 -3.61 14.79
N SER A 311 19.20 -2.54 14.85
CA SER A 311 19.70 -1.17 14.80
C SER A 311 20.45 -0.83 16.09
N ARG A 312 21.72 -0.40 15.94
CA ARG A 312 22.53 0.07 17.07
C ARG A 312 21.90 1.36 17.61
N ARG A 313 21.52 1.36 18.88
CA ARG A 313 21.05 2.57 19.58
C ARG A 313 22.22 3.13 20.40
N PRO A 314 22.26 4.44 20.70
CA PRO A 314 23.32 5.02 21.54
C PRO A 314 23.48 4.33 22.91
N TYR A 315 22.45 3.62 23.36
CA TYR A 315 22.39 2.94 24.66
C TYR A 315 22.28 1.40 24.55
N LYS A 316 22.36 0.80 23.34
CA LYS A 316 22.21 -0.65 23.15
C LYS A 316 22.99 -1.15 21.93
N GLU A 317 23.85 -2.14 22.15
CA GLU A 317 24.54 -2.82 21.05
C GLU A 317 23.55 -3.60 20.17
N SER A 318 23.86 -3.67 18.87
CA SER A 318 23.06 -4.41 17.90
C SER A 318 23.12 -5.91 18.19
N TRP A 319 21.95 -6.56 18.21
CA TRP A 319 21.87 -8.00 18.40
C TRP A 319 22.39 -8.74 17.16
N LYS A 320 22.97 -9.93 17.34
CA LYS A 320 23.36 -10.76 16.20
C LYS A 320 22.08 -11.26 15.51
N ILE A 321 22.06 -11.26 14.18
CA ILE A 321 20.89 -11.70 13.39
C ILE A 321 20.35 -13.07 13.83
N LYS A 322 21.26 -14.01 14.16
CA LYS A 322 20.88 -15.34 14.69
C LYS A 322 20.10 -15.27 16.02
N GLU A 323 20.48 -14.36 16.92
CA GLU A 323 19.82 -14.15 18.21
C GLU A 323 18.44 -13.52 18.03
N ILE A 324 18.33 -12.56 17.09
CA ILE A 324 17.04 -11.94 16.73
C ILE A 324 16.08 -13.01 16.22
N PHE A 325 16.50 -13.86 15.27
CA PHE A 325 15.66 -14.95 14.76
C PHE A 325 15.30 -15.99 15.82
N ALA A 326 16.22 -16.33 16.73
CA ALA A 326 15.92 -17.22 17.84
C ALA A 326 14.82 -16.62 18.75
N LEU A 327 14.89 -15.32 19.03
CA LEU A 327 13.89 -14.63 19.83
C LEU A 327 12.54 -14.51 19.10
N MET A 328 12.51 -14.20 17.81
CA MET A 328 11.28 -14.19 17.01
C MET A 328 10.64 -15.58 16.96
N LYS A 329 11.43 -16.64 16.80
CA LYS A 329 10.95 -18.03 16.83
C LYS A 329 10.36 -18.37 18.20
N LYS A 330 11.03 -17.99 19.30
CA LYS A 330 10.52 -18.18 20.67
C LYS A 330 9.17 -17.49 20.90
N ASN A 331 8.95 -16.33 20.29
CA ASN A 331 7.72 -15.55 20.41
C ASN A 331 6.68 -15.83 19.30
N SER A 332 6.92 -16.83 18.45
CA SER A 332 5.96 -17.25 17.42
C SER A 332 4.72 -17.89 18.04
N GLY A 333 3.54 -17.56 17.53
CA GLY A 333 2.25 -18.03 18.05
C GLY A 333 1.75 -17.24 19.25
N THR A 334 2.54 -16.30 19.77
CA THR A 334 2.13 -15.38 20.84
C THR A 334 2.21 -13.94 20.38
N VAL A 335 3.42 -13.41 20.16
CA VAL A 335 3.60 -12.07 19.60
C VAL A 335 3.37 -12.13 18.10
N PHE A 336 4.04 -13.04 17.40
CA PHE A 336 4.07 -13.06 15.93
C PHE A 336 3.26 -14.22 15.35
N ASN A 337 2.78 -14.03 14.12
CA ASN A 337 2.28 -15.13 13.31
C ASN A 337 3.42 -16.10 12.93
N PRO A 338 3.35 -17.39 13.31
CA PRO A 338 4.40 -18.36 13.03
C PRO A 338 4.76 -18.51 11.55
N VAL A 339 3.76 -18.44 10.66
CA VAL A 339 3.95 -18.61 9.21
C VAL A 339 4.77 -17.46 8.65
N LEU A 340 4.46 -16.23 9.09
CA LEU A 340 5.16 -15.03 8.65
C LEU A 340 6.58 -14.96 9.19
N VAL A 341 6.83 -15.34 10.44
CA VAL A 341 8.21 -15.44 10.98
C VAL A 341 9.02 -16.45 10.19
N GLY A 342 8.43 -17.61 9.87
CA GLY A 342 9.07 -18.64 9.06
C GLY A 342 9.41 -18.14 7.66
N ASN A 343 8.46 -17.45 7.00
CA ASN A 343 8.69 -16.86 5.68
C ASN A 343 9.80 -15.80 5.73
N PHE A 344 9.73 -14.86 6.68
CA PHE A 344 10.72 -13.78 6.84
C PHE A 344 12.14 -14.34 7.03
N ALA A 345 12.31 -15.28 7.97
CA ALA A 345 13.63 -15.85 8.25
C ALA A 345 14.19 -16.62 7.04
N ARG A 346 13.37 -17.40 6.32
CA ARG A 346 13.81 -18.13 5.13
C ARG A 346 14.21 -17.18 4.00
N ALA A 347 13.36 -16.21 3.69
CA ALA A 347 13.62 -15.22 2.64
C ALA A 347 14.88 -14.42 2.97
N PHE A 348 15.00 -13.92 4.21
CA PHE A 348 16.15 -13.13 4.64
C PHE A 348 17.46 -13.92 4.56
N LEU A 349 17.48 -15.17 5.03
CA LEU A 349 18.67 -16.01 4.95
C LEU A 349 19.05 -16.36 3.50
N ALA A 350 18.07 -16.52 2.61
CA ALA A 350 18.35 -16.73 1.19
C ALA A 350 18.97 -15.49 0.55
N ALA A 351 18.45 -14.30 0.86
CA ALA A 351 18.93 -13.02 0.34
C ALA A 351 20.27 -12.54 0.96
N THR A 352 20.78 -13.22 1.99
CA THR A 352 22.02 -12.81 2.70
C THR A 352 23.14 -13.86 2.62
N ARG A 353 22.91 -14.98 1.94
CA ARG A 353 23.94 -15.97 1.63
C ARG A 353 24.68 -15.54 0.36
N LEU A 354 25.96 -15.18 0.52
CA LEU A 354 26.97 -15.22 -0.55
C LEU A 354 27.38 -16.68 -0.79
#